data_AF-A0AAV2HE32-F1
#
_entry.id   AF-A0AAV2HE32-F1
#
_cell.length_a   1.000
_cell.length_b   1.000
_cell.length_c   1.000
_cell.angle_alpha   90.00
_cell.angle_beta   90.00
_cell.angle_gamma   90.00
#
_symmetry.space_group_name_H-M   'P 1'
#
loop_
_entity.id
_entity.type
_entity.pdbx_description
1 polymer ?
#
loop_
_entity_poly.entity_id
_entity_poly.type
_entity_poly.pdbx_seq_one_letter_code
_entity_poly.pdbx_strand_id
1 'polypeptide(L)'
;MDFPIPPDRCPNGPCPTEKFPGLWAIPLNSWKTTDGSSYCSMIDACVVADPADDVATTKEKYLQYFRKNFYEDFYPRKVPIEVFTHSALFLRNPGSFDALKDFLLEINKLKNVWILTPSQVIDWMQRPVSNNDVTNGAISSWNCGSADA
;
A
#
# COMPACT_ATOMS: atom_id res chain seq x y z
N MET A 1 9.96 -11.52 14.55
CA MET A 1 10.02 -10.27 15.32
C MET A 1 11.03 -10.54 16.41
N ASP A 2 12.29 -10.64 16.02
CA ASP A 2 13.38 -11.08 16.89
C ASP A 2 13.83 -9.97 17.87
N PHE A 3 13.34 -8.74 17.63
CA PHE A 3 13.60 -7.55 18.42
C PHE A 3 12.28 -6.88 18.82
N PRO A 4 12.18 -6.32 20.03
CA PRO A 4 11.02 -5.54 20.46
C PRO A 4 10.78 -4.32 19.56
N ILE A 5 9.52 -3.91 19.43
CA ILE A 5 9.18 -2.68 18.69
C ILE A 5 9.64 -1.47 19.53
N PRO A 6 10.45 -0.56 18.97
CA PRO A 6 10.86 0.67 19.67
C PRO A 6 9.66 1.52 20.11
N PRO A 7 9.69 2.17 21.28
CA PRO A 7 8.55 2.98 21.77
C PRO A 7 8.10 4.08 20.81
N ASP A 8 9.04 4.71 20.08
CA ASP A 8 8.77 5.74 19.06
C ASP A 8 8.05 5.19 17.81
N ARG A 9 7.98 3.87 17.67
CA ARG A 9 7.27 3.16 16.59
C ARG A 9 6.01 2.45 17.07
N CYS A 10 5.53 2.77 18.27
CA CYS A 10 4.30 2.23 18.85
C CYS A 10 3.26 3.35 19.12
N PRO A 11 2.65 3.94 18.08
CA PRO A 11 1.72 5.04 18.26
C PRO A 11 0.44 4.63 19.00
N ASN A 12 -0.02 3.39 18.80
CA ASN A 12 -1.23 2.84 19.41
C ASN A 12 -0.87 1.63 20.29
N GLY A 13 -0.39 1.90 21.50
CA GLY A 13 0.00 0.85 22.44
C GLY A 13 -1.18 0.10 23.07
N PRO A 14 -0.91 -1.01 23.78
CA PRO A 14 0.41 -1.59 24.03
C PRO A 14 0.95 -2.39 22.84
N CYS A 15 2.24 -2.20 22.50
CA CYS A 15 2.92 -3.05 21.50
C CYS A 15 3.70 -4.19 22.17
N PRO A 16 3.99 -5.29 21.44
CA PRO A 16 4.76 -6.40 21.98
C PRO A 16 6.17 -5.97 22.41
N THR A 17 6.50 -6.25 23.68
CA THR A 17 7.82 -5.99 24.29
C THR A 17 8.72 -7.23 24.30
N GLU A 18 8.15 -8.39 24.01
CA GLU A 18 8.86 -9.67 23.95
C GLU A 18 9.33 -10.01 22.53
N LYS A 19 10.20 -11.02 22.42
CA LYS A 19 10.70 -11.53 21.14
C LYS A 19 9.80 -12.65 20.63
N PHE A 20 9.45 -12.59 19.35
CA PHE A 20 8.68 -13.63 18.66
C PHE A 20 9.46 -14.09 17.43
N PRO A 21 10.43 -15.01 17.58
CA PRO A 21 11.23 -15.50 16.47
C PRO A 21 10.38 -16.16 15.38
N GLY A 22 10.75 -15.94 14.12
CA GLY A 22 10.03 -16.48 12.96
C GLY A 22 8.76 -15.73 12.54
N LEU A 23 8.24 -14.80 13.36
CA LEU A 23 7.06 -14.00 13.01
C LEU A 23 7.44 -12.76 12.17
N TRP A 24 6.79 -12.52 11.05
CA TRP A 24 6.95 -11.27 10.30
C TRP A 24 5.89 -10.24 10.73
N ALA A 25 6.28 -8.97 10.82
CA ALA A 25 5.37 -7.86 11.00
C ALA A 25 5.33 -7.04 9.71
N ILE A 26 4.14 -6.92 9.11
CA ILE A 26 3.88 -6.04 7.98
C ILE A 26 3.34 -4.72 8.55
N PRO A 27 4.12 -3.63 8.52
CA PRO A 27 3.73 -2.38 9.16
C PRO A 27 2.71 -1.63 8.32
N LEU A 28 1.61 -1.21 8.95
CA LEU A 28 0.62 -0.32 8.35
C LEU A 28 1.19 1.10 8.20
N ASN A 29 1.96 1.33 7.13
CA ASN A 29 2.52 2.63 6.84
C ASN A 29 1.40 3.66 6.61
N SER A 30 1.48 4.80 7.29
CA SER A 30 0.41 5.80 7.25
C SER A 30 0.31 6.48 5.89
N TRP A 31 -0.90 6.53 5.38
CA TRP A 31 -1.32 7.44 4.32
C TRP A 31 -1.55 8.84 4.88
N LYS A 32 -1.41 9.86 4.03
CA LYS A 32 -1.65 11.26 4.36
C LYS A 32 -2.78 11.81 3.54
N THR A 33 -3.68 12.58 4.15
CA THR A 33 -4.67 13.37 3.40
C THR A 33 -3.97 14.30 2.40
N THR A 34 -4.65 14.69 1.32
CA THR A 34 -4.01 15.46 0.24
C THR A 34 -3.49 16.83 0.72
N ASP A 35 -4.11 17.41 1.74
CA ASP A 35 -3.66 18.64 2.42
C ASP A 35 -2.52 18.41 3.45
N GLY A 36 -2.18 17.16 3.74
CA GLY A 36 -1.17 16.76 4.72
C GLY A 36 -1.58 16.96 6.18
N SER A 37 -2.86 17.26 6.46
CA SER A 37 -3.33 17.57 7.81
C SER A 37 -3.51 16.33 8.70
N SER A 38 -3.76 15.17 8.11
CA SER A 38 -4.10 13.95 8.84
C SER A 38 -3.38 12.72 8.28
N TYR A 39 -3.17 11.73 9.16
CA TYR A 39 -2.52 10.46 8.86
C TYR A 39 -3.46 9.30 9.16
N CYS A 40 -3.47 8.28 8.29
CA CYS A 40 -4.38 7.14 8.39
C CYS A 40 -3.66 5.83 8.08
N SER A 41 -3.83 4.81 8.92
CA SER A 41 -3.24 3.48 8.68
C SER A 41 -4.00 2.67 7.62
N MET A 42 -5.28 3.00 7.37
CA MET A 42 -6.10 2.42 6.31
C MET A 42 -6.67 3.55 5.46
N ILE A 43 -6.81 3.33 4.15
CA ILE A 43 -7.21 4.40 3.21
C ILE A 43 -8.64 4.88 3.45
N ASP A 44 -9.50 4.06 4.05
CA ASP A 44 -10.89 4.36 4.36
C ASP A 44 -11.10 5.08 5.70
N ALA A 45 -10.04 5.22 6.50
CA ALA A 45 -10.04 6.02 7.71
C ALA A 45 -9.75 7.51 7.45
N CYS A 46 -9.20 7.84 6.28
CA CYS A 46 -8.97 9.22 5.85
C CYS A 46 -10.24 9.82 5.24
N VAL A 47 -10.54 11.05 5.63
CA VAL A 47 -11.58 11.86 4.96
C VAL A 47 -10.93 12.46 3.71
N VAL A 48 -11.31 11.95 2.54
CA VAL A 48 -10.76 12.36 1.24
C VAL A 48 -11.77 13.20 0.44
N ALA A 49 -13.05 12.84 0.51
CA ALA A 49 -14.14 13.51 -0.18
C ALA A 49 -15.21 13.98 0.81
N ASP A 50 -15.96 15.01 0.41
CA ASP A 50 -17.13 15.50 1.14
C ASP A 50 -18.37 14.68 0.73
N PRO A 51 -19.28 14.33 1.65
CA PRO A 51 -20.54 13.66 1.29
C PRO A 51 -21.39 14.40 0.23
N ALA A 52 -21.20 15.70 0.04
CA ALA A 52 -21.87 16.50 -0.98
C ALA A 52 -21.17 16.51 -2.34
N ASP A 53 -19.96 15.95 -2.45
CA ASP A 53 -19.25 15.87 -3.72
C ASP A 53 -20.00 14.96 -4.70
N ASP A 54 -20.01 15.35 -5.98
CA ASP A 54 -20.47 14.44 -7.03
C ASP A 54 -19.46 13.30 -7.29
N VAL A 55 -19.88 12.33 -8.11
CA VAL A 55 -19.08 11.14 -8.42
C VAL A 55 -17.75 11.51 -9.09
N ALA A 56 -17.76 12.50 -9.99
CA ALA A 56 -16.56 12.91 -10.73
C ALA A 56 -15.55 13.61 -9.81
N THR A 57 -16.04 14.48 -8.92
CA THR A 57 -15.23 15.19 -7.93
C THR A 57 -14.64 14.22 -6.91
N THR A 58 -15.44 13.28 -6.41
CA THR A 58 -14.99 12.22 -5.52
C THR A 58 -13.89 11.38 -6.16
N LYS A 59 -14.09 10.96 -7.42
CA LYS A 59 -13.08 10.21 -8.18
C LYS A 59 -11.76 10.99 -8.28
N GLU A 60 -11.81 12.26 -8.66
CA GLU A 60 -10.61 13.09 -8.80
C GLU A 60 -9.87 13.26 -7.46
N LYS A 61 -10.59 13.53 -6.37
CA LYS A 61 -10.00 13.67 -5.02
C LYS A 61 -9.29 12.38 -4.58
N TYR A 62 -9.91 11.22 -4.77
CA TYR A 62 -9.28 9.93 -4.46
C TYR A 62 -8.08 9.63 -5.36
N LEU A 63 -8.15 9.95 -6.65
CA LEU A 63 -7.04 9.74 -7.57
C LEU A 63 -5.84 10.61 -7.19
N GLN A 64 -6.06 11.88 -6.84
CA GLN A 64 -5.02 12.77 -6.33
C GLN A 64 -4.44 12.26 -5.00
N TYR A 65 -5.30 11.82 -4.08
CA TYR A 65 -4.87 11.22 -2.81
C TYR A 65 -3.95 10.01 -3.02
N PHE A 66 -4.31 9.10 -3.95
CA PHE A 66 -3.48 7.94 -4.28
C PHE A 66 -2.14 8.33 -4.89
N ARG A 67 -2.16 9.22 -5.91
CA ARG A 67 -0.95 9.68 -6.58
C ARG A 67 -0.01 10.40 -5.64
N LYS A 68 -0.53 11.31 -4.80
CA LYS A 68 0.29 12.12 -3.89
C LYS A 68 1.07 11.23 -2.92
N ASN A 69 0.38 10.33 -2.24
CA ASN A 69 1.03 9.36 -1.35
C ASN A 69 2.07 8.52 -2.11
N PHE A 70 1.69 7.94 -3.25
CA PHE A 70 2.61 7.09 -3.99
C PHE A 70 3.86 7.82 -4.49
N TYR A 71 3.71 8.91 -5.24
CA TYR A 71 4.83 9.57 -5.91
C TYR A 71 5.68 10.44 -4.98
N GLU A 72 5.09 11.07 -3.96
CA GLU A 72 5.83 11.97 -3.07
C GLU A 72 6.46 11.21 -1.91
N ASP A 73 5.78 10.19 -1.38
CA ASP A 73 6.20 9.52 -0.14
C ASP A 73 6.79 8.12 -0.38
N PHE A 74 6.08 7.21 -1.04
CA PHE A 74 6.46 5.79 -1.06
C PHE A 74 7.48 5.47 -2.16
N TYR A 75 7.21 5.92 -3.38
CA TYR A 75 8.00 5.59 -4.57
C TYR A 75 9.45 6.09 -4.54
N PRO A 76 9.78 7.29 -4.00
CA PRO A 76 11.16 7.74 -3.90
C PRO A 76 12.00 6.91 -2.90
N ARG A 77 11.37 6.45 -1.81
CA ARG A 77 12.01 5.68 -0.74
C ARG A 77 11.99 4.17 -0.96
N LYS A 78 11.25 3.70 -1.97
CA LYS A 78 11.01 2.27 -2.25
C LYS A 78 10.45 1.52 -1.03
N VAL A 79 9.61 2.22 -0.26
CA VAL A 79 8.84 1.61 0.83
C VAL A 79 7.59 0.99 0.22
N PRO A 80 7.25 -0.27 0.54
CA PRO A 80 6.00 -0.87 0.09
C PRO A 80 4.79 0.02 0.46
N ILE A 81 3.98 0.36 -0.54
CA ILE A 81 2.70 1.05 -0.34
C ILE A 81 1.60 0.01 -0.20
N GLU A 82 0.82 0.12 0.86
CA GLU A 82 -0.19 -0.88 1.21
C GLU A 82 -1.59 -0.30 0.98
N VAL A 83 -2.42 -1.01 0.22
CA VAL A 83 -3.80 -0.60 -0.08
C VAL A 83 -4.75 -1.40 0.82
N PHE A 84 -4.76 -1.06 2.11
CA PHE A 84 -5.67 -1.67 3.08
C PHE A 84 -6.94 -0.84 3.28
N THR A 85 -8.09 -1.48 3.05
CA THR A 85 -9.41 -0.86 3.05
C THR A 85 -10.51 -1.89 3.28
N HIS A 86 -11.71 -1.42 3.63
CA HIS A 86 -12.94 -2.19 3.49
C HIS A 86 -13.66 -1.85 2.18
N SER A 87 -14.38 -2.82 1.60
CA SER A 87 -15.18 -2.61 0.37
C SER A 87 -16.28 -1.54 0.54
N ALA A 88 -16.73 -1.32 1.78
CA ALA A 88 -17.70 -0.28 2.12
C ALA A 88 -17.22 1.13 1.77
N LEU A 89 -15.91 1.38 1.67
CA LEU A 89 -15.34 2.64 1.17
C LEU A 89 -15.97 3.04 -0.17
N PHE A 90 -16.03 2.09 -1.10
CA PHE A 90 -16.47 2.30 -2.48
C PHE A 90 -17.98 2.53 -2.60
N LEU A 91 -18.75 1.99 -1.64
CA LEU A 91 -20.18 2.25 -1.54
C LEU A 91 -20.47 3.63 -0.95
N ARG A 92 -19.68 4.06 0.04
CA ARG A 92 -19.83 5.36 0.71
C ARG A 92 -19.32 6.53 -0.13
N ASN A 93 -18.34 6.30 -1.00
CA ASN A 93 -17.72 7.33 -1.83
C ASN A 93 -17.76 6.90 -3.31
N PRO A 94 -18.90 7.07 -4.00
CA PRO A 94 -19.03 6.73 -5.41
C PRO A 94 -17.94 7.40 -6.26
N GLY A 95 -17.27 6.62 -7.12
CA GLY A 95 -16.13 7.08 -7.93
C GLY A 95 -14.75 6.75 -7.33
N SER A 96 -14.66 6.44 -6.03
CA SER A 96 -13.39 6.05 -5.39
C SER A 96 -12.83 4.70 -5.90
N PHE A 97 -13.69 3.77 -6.30
CA PHE A 97 -13.24 2.51 -6.91
C PHE A 97 -12.62 2.73 -8.29
N ASP A 98 -13.25 3.57 -9.12
CA ASP A 98 -12.69 3.95 -10.42
C ASP A 98 -11.37 4.71 -10.27
N ALA A 99 -11.26 5.55 -9.24
CA ALA A 99 -10.00 6.22 -8.90
C ALA A 99 -8.90 5.21 -8.54
N LEU A 100 -9.21 4.20 -7.71
CA LEU A 100 -8.26 3.16 -7.35
C LEU A 100 -7.83 2.35 -8.57
N LYS A 101 -8.79 1.96 -9.43
CA LYS A 101 -8.52 1.25 -10.68
C LYS A 101 -7.59 2.07 -11.59
N ASP A 102 -7.90 3.34 -11.82
CA ASP A 102 -7.08 4.21 -12.68
C ASP A 102 -5.68 4.39 -12.11
N PHE A 103 -5.55 4.56 -10.80
CA PHE A 103 -4.26 4.62 -10.11
C PHE A 103 -3.44 3.33 -10.29
N LEU A 104 -4.03 2.16 -10.06
CA LEU A 104 -3.34 0.88 -10.22
C LEU A 104 -2.89 0.66 -11.67
N LEU A 105 -3.75 0.97 -12.65
CA LEU A 105 -3.40 0.89 -14.07
C LEU A 105 -2.29 1.88 -14.47
N GLU A 106 -2.22 3.04 -13.81
CA GLU A 106 -1.17 4.02 -14.01
C GLU A 106 0.17 3.50 -13.50
N ILE A 107 0.26 3.11 -12.22
CA ILE A 107 1.53 2.68 -11.62
C ILE A 107 2.02 1.35 -12.19
N ASN A 108 1.12 0.50 -12.70
CA ASN A 108 1.49 -0.75 -13.37
C ASN A 108 2.22 -0.53 -14.71
N LYS A 109 2.21 0.70 -15.26
CA LYS A 109 3.02 1.05 -16.44
C LYS A 109 4.49 1.30 -16.08
N LEU A 110 4.82 1.46 -14.79
CA LEU A 110 6.17 1.67 -14.32
C LEU A 110 6.91 0.33 -14.28
N LYS A 111 8.03 0.24 -15.01
CA LYS A 111 8.82 -1.00 -15.15
C LYS A 111 9.46 -1.52 -13.85
N ASN A 112 9.42 -0.72 -12.80
CA ASN A 112 10.06 -0.97 -11.50
C ASN A 112 9.03 -0.95 -10.35
N VAL A 113 7.78 -1.28 -10.65
CA VAL A 113 6.68 -1.39 -9.69
C VAL A 113 5.99 -2.74 -9.92
N TRP A 114 5.70 -3.44 -8.82
CA TRP A 114 4.99 -4.71 -8.82
C TRP A 114 3.83 -4.63 -7.84
N ILE A 115 2.66 -5.11 -8.24
CA ILE A 115 1.50 -5.26 -7.36
C ILE A 115 1.51 -6.69 -6.86
N LEU A 116 1.68 -6.87 -5.54
CA LEU A 116 1.99 -8.15 -4.92
C LEU A 116 1.15 -8.38 -3.66
N THR A 117 1.06 -9.63 -3.25
CA THR A 117 0.55 -10.03 -1.93
C THR A 117 1.58 -9.76 -0.83
N PRO A 118 1.16 -9.63 0.45
CA PRO A 118 2.10 -9.49 1.56
C PRO A 118 3.13 -10.62 1.65
N SER A 119 2.74 -11.86 1.36
CA SER A 119 3.66 -13.01 1.36
C SER A 119 4.74 -12.88 0.28
N GLN A 120 4.39 -12.45 -0.94
CA GLN A 120 5.36 -12.19 -2.01
C GLN A 120 6.35 -11.06 -1.64
N VAL A 121 5.89 -10.04 -0.90
CA VAL A 121 6.79 -9.00 -0.37
C VAL A 121 7.79 -9.61 0.63
N ILE A 122 7.32 -10.47 1.55
CA ILE A 122 8.18 -11.19 2.50
C ILE A 122 9.22 -12.04 1.77
N ASP A 123 8.83 -12.76 0.70
CA ASP A 123 9.77 -13.57 -0.08
C ASP A 123 10.95 -12.74 -0.62
N TRP A 124 10.68 -11.54 -1.13
CA TRP A 124 11.74 -10.60 -1.54
C TRP A 124 12.55 -10.10 -0.34
N MET A 125 11.92 -9.79 0.79
CA MET A 125 12.63 -9.32 1.99
C MET A 125 13.55 -10.38 2.59
N GLN A 126 13.21 -11.67 2.46
CA GLN A 126 14.07 -12.77 2.89
C GLN A 126 15.34 -12.87 2.07
N ARG A 127 15.28 -12.56 0.77
CA ARG A 127 16.44 -12.53 -0.13
C ARG A 127 16.28 -11.42 -1.19
N PRO A 128 16.68 -10.19 -0.87
CA PRO A 128 16.53 -9.07 -1.79
C PRO A 128 17.36 -9.28 -3.05
N VAL A 129 16.75 -9.02 -4.21
CA VAL A 129 17.41 -9.08 -5.52
C VAL A 129 17.14 -7.80 -6.31
N SER A 130 17.92 -7.57 -7.37
CA SER A 130 17.75 -6.39 -8.21
C SER A 130 16.48 -6.48 -9.08
N ASN A 131 16.01 -5.34 -9.59
CA ASN A 131 14.88 -5.31 -10.53
C ASN A 131 15.12 -6.18 -11.79
N ASN A 132 16.38 -6.25 -12.26
CA ASN A 132 16.75 -7.11 -13.38
C ASN A 132 16.58 -8.58 -13.03
N ASP A 133 17.01 -9.00 -11.84
CA ASP A 133 16.86 -10.38 -11.38
C ASP A 133 15.40 -10.75 -11.19
N VAL A 134 14.59 -9.84 -10.62
CA VAL A 134 13.13 -10.02 -10.54
C VAL A 134 12.54 -10.26 -11.93
N THR A 135 12.92 -9.43 -12.91
CA THR A 135 12.42 -9.53 -14.29
C THR A 135 12.86 -10.82 -14.97
N ASN A 136 14.03 -11.35 -14.59
CA ASN A 136 14.56 -12.64 -15.05
C ASN A 136 14.04 -13.84 -14.24
N GLY A 137 13.05 -13.63 -13.36
CA GLY A 137 12.36 -14.69 -12.64
C GLY A 137 13.10 -15.25 -11.42
N ALA A 138 14.01 -14.47 -10.83
CA ALA A 138 14.78 -14.89 -9.64
C ALA A 138 13.91 -15.14 -8.39
N ILE A 139 12.68 -14.59 -8.33
CA ILE A 139 11.71 -14.84 -7.27
C ILE A 139 10.56 -15.66 -7.84
N SER A 140 10.56 -16.96 -7.56
CA SER A 140 9.59 -17.90 -8.10
C SER A 140 8.15 -17.54 -7.76
N SER A 141 7.88 -16.97 -6.58
CA SER A 141 6.52 -16.58 -6.17
C SER A 141 5.98 -15.35 -6.89
N TRP A 142 6.84 -14.55 -7.53
CA TRP A 142 6.43 -13.40 -8.35
C TRP A 142 6.17 -13.79 -9.80
N ASN A 143 6.70 -14.94 -10.23
CA ASN A 143 6.43 -15.46 -11.55
C ASN A 143 4.96 -15.86 -11.60
N CYS A 144 4.18 -15.18 -12.45
CA CYS A 144 2.85 -15.65 -12.79
C CYS A 144 3.02 -17.04 -13.40
N GLY A 145 2.64 -18.09 -12.66
CA GLY A 145 2.40 -19.39 -13.29
C GLY A 145 1.45 -19.15 -14.44
N SER A 146 1.68 -19.79 -15.59
CA SER A 146 0.67 -19.86 -16.65
C SER A 146 -0.55 -20.53 -16.05
N ALA A 147 -1.46 -19.73 -15.48
CA ALA A 147 -2.76 -20.17 -15.06
C ALA A 147 -3.56 -20.32 -16.35
N ASP A 148 -3.68 -21.59 -16.78
CA ASP A 148 -4.72 -22.17 -17.62
C ASP A 148 -5.64 -21.14 -18.29
N ALA A 149 -5.36 -20.86 -19.57
CA ALA A 149 -6.30 -20.28 -20.51
C ALA A 149 -7.11 -21.38 -21.20
#